data_AF-A0A948EUU3-F1
#
_entry.id   AF-A0A948EUU3-F1
#
_cell.length_a   1.000
_cell.length_b   1.000
_cell.length_c   1.000
_cell.angle_alpha   90.00
_cell.angle_beta   90.00
_cell.angle_gamma   90.00
#
_symmetry.space_group_name_H-M   'P 1'
#
loop_
_entity.id
_entity.type
_entity.pdbx_description
1 polymer ?
#
loop_
_entity_poly.entity_id
_entity_poly.type
_entity_poly.pdbx_seq_one_letter_code
_entity_poly.pdbx_strand_id
1 'polypeptide(L)'
;MPTAVSLFSGCGGSDSGLVATGFDVLMANDIIDYAREVYEANLPTTDYVVGDVSKIAAFPQAELLAGCYPCQGFSQGGKRDPSRKINTLYLEFAR
;
A
#
# COMPACT_ATOMS: atom_id res chain seq x y z
N MET A 1 -1.70 4.56 20.21
CA MET A 1 -1.76 3.33 19.38
C MET A 1 -0.54 3.38 18.48
N PRO A 2 0.17 2.27 18.24
CA PRO A 2 1.28 2.28 17.29
C PRO A 2 0.76 2.70 15.90
N THR A 3 1.55 3.44 15.15
CA THR A 3 1.11 4.06 13.88
C THR A 3 1.71 3.39 12.66
N ALA A 4 0.95 3.32 11.58
CA ALA A 4 1.40 2.73 10.31
C ALA A 4 1.05 3.59 9.09
N VAL A 5 1.88 3.50 8.05
CA VAL A 5 1.59 3.92 6.67
C VAL A 5 1.59 2.66 5.80
N SER A 6 0.62 2.55 4.90
CA SER A 6 0.48 1.40 3.98
C SER A 6 0.59 1.82 2.51
N LEU A 7 1.52 1.23 1.78
CA LEU A 7 1.72 1.46 0.35
C LEU A 7 1.29 0.25 -0.47
N PHE A 8 0.72 0.47 -1.65
CA PHE A 8 0.17 -0.60 -2.50
C PHE A 8 -0.85 -1.45 -1.70
N SER A 9 -1.74 -0.77 -0.98
CA SER A 9 -2.63 -1.35 0.02
C SER A 9 -3.79 -2.15 -0.59
N GLY A 10 -4.08 -1.96 -1.87
CA GLY A 10 -5.21 -2.57 -2.55
C GLY A 10 -6.51 -2.35 -1.78
N CYS A 11 -7.26 -3.43 -1.56
CA CYS A 11 -8.52 -3.40 -0.82
C CYS A 11 -8.37 -3.50 0.72
N GLY A 12 -7.15 -3.40 1.26
CA GLY A 12 -6.93 -3.28 2.71
C GLY A 12 -6.82 -4.59 3.48
N GLY A 13 -6.45 -5.70 2.81
CA GLY A 13 -6.31 -7.00 3.47
C GLY A 13 -5.24 -7.01 4.58
N SER A 14 -4.03 -6.52 4.30
CA SER A 14 -2.96 -6.38 5.29
C SER A 14 -3.33 -5.38 6.39
N ASP A 15 -3.93 -4.26 5.99
CA ASP A 15 -4.27 -3.14 6.86
C ASP A 15 -5.36 -3.52 7.86
N SER A 16 -6.30 -4.39 7.46
CA SER A 16 -7.29 -4.99 8.36
C SER A 16 -6.62 -5.78 9.50
N GLY A 17 -5.52 -6.48 9.20
CA GLY A 17 -4.70 -7.16 10.21
C GLY A 17 -3.94 -6.19 11.12
N LEU A 18 -3.40 -5.10 10.56
CA LEU A 18 -2.76 -4.04 11.35
C LEU A 18 -3.76 -3.40 12.33
N VAL A 19 -4.94 -3.00 11.86
CA VAL A 19 -5.99 -2.44 12.70
C VAL A 19 -6.46 -3.44 13.76
N ALA A 20 -6.64 -4.70 13.40
CA ALA A 20 -7.01 -5.76 14.34
C ALA A 20 -5.94 -6.01 15.44
N THR A 21 -4.68 -5.70 15.17
CA THR A 21 -3.57 -5.79 16.15
C THR A 21 -3.34 -4.48 16.92
N GLY A 22 -4.18 -3.46 16.70
CA GLY A 22 -4.16 -2.21 17.45
C GLY A 22 -3.32 -1.09 16.82
N PHE A 23 -2.88 -1.24 15.57
CA PHE A 23 -2.26 -0.14 14.83
C PHE A 23 -3.30 0.86 14.35
N ASP A 24 -2.90 2.13 14.33
CA ASP A 24 -3.58 3.21 13.64
C ASP A 24 -2.94 3.40 12.26
N VAL A 25 -3.62 2.96 11.20
CA VAL A 25 -3.16 3.13 9.82
C VAL A 25 -3.52 4.55 9.39
N LEU A 26 -2.54 5.46 9.51
CA LEU A 26 -2.70 6.90 9.28
C LEU A 26 -2.98 7.22 7.82
N MET A 27 -2.37 6.46 6.91
CA MET A 27 -2.48 6.65 5.47
C MET A 27 -2.33 5.30 4.77
N ALA A 28 -3.15 5.08 3.75
CA ALA A 28 -3.03 3.96 2.82
C ALA A 28 -3.00 4.49 1.38
N ASN A 29 -2.25 3.84 0.47
CA ASN A 29 -2.18 4.25 -0.93
C ASN A 29 -2.25 3.07 -1.88
N ASP A 30 -3.03 3.23 -2.96
CA ASP A 30 -2.97 2.37 -4.14
C ASP A 30 -3.30 3.18 -5.40
N ILE A 31 -2.92 2.69 -6.58
CA ILE A 31 -3.25 3.32 -7.86
C ILE A 31 -4.61 2.84 -8.40
N ILE A 32 -5.17 1.78 -7.83
CA ILE A 32 -6.38 1.13 -8.32
C ILE A 32 -7.63 1.78 -7.72
N ASP A 33 -8.34 2.60 -8.51
CA ASP A 33 -9.54 3.33 -8.08
C ASP A 33 -10.60 2.44 -7.42
N TYR A 34 -10.92 1.28 -8.02
CA TYR A 34 -11.98 0.41 -7.48
C TYR A 34 -11.62 -0.26 -6.14
N ALA A 35 -10.33 -0.32 -5.79
CA ALA A 35 -9.89 -0.90 -4.53
C ALA A 35 -10.27 0.01 -3.35
N ARG A 36 -10.34 1.32 -3.58
CA ARG A 36 -10.76 2.33 -2.60
C ARG A 36 -12.12 2.02 -2.01
N GLU A 37 -13.12 1.71 -2.84
CA GLU A 37 -14.49 1.48 -2.37
C GLU A 37 -14.55 0.33 -1.36
N VAL A 38 -13.82 -0.75 -1.62
CA VAL A 38 -13.73 -1.91 -0.71
C VAL A 38 -12.94 -1.54 0.54
N TYR A 39 -11.84 -0.81 0.38
CA TYR A 39 -11.00 -0.38 1.49
C TYR A 39 -11.80 0.49 2.47
N GLU A 40 -12.41 1.58 1.99
CA GLU A 40 -13.16 2.54 2.81
C GLU A 40 -14.40 1.90 3.46
N ALA A 41 -15.02 0.91 2.81
CA ALA A 41 -16.14 0.17 3.41
C ALA A 41 -15.73 -0.64 4.66
N ASN A 42 -14.47 -1.06 4.78
CA ASN A 42 -13.97 -1.88 5.89
C ASN A 42 -13.11 -1.08 6.88
N LEU A 43 -12.38 -0.07 6.41
CA LEU A 43 -11.44 0.75 7.17
C LEU A 43 -11.72 2.25 6.95
N PRO A 44 -12.92 2.74 7.31
CA PRO A 44 -13.42 4.07 6.92
C PRO A 44 -12.67 5.25 7.55
N THR A 45 -11.84 5.01 8.56
CA THR A 45 -11.11 6.06 9.29
C THR A 45 -9.72 6.34 8.74
N THR A 46 -9.17 5.44 7.90
CA THR A 46 -7.85 5.63 7.29
C THR A 46 -7.92 6.59 6.11
N ASP A 47 -6.96 7.50 6.00
CA ASP A 47 -6.80 8.35 4.82
C ASP A 47 -6.32 7.52 3.62
N TYR A 48 -7.23 7.14 2.72
CA TYR A 48 -6.93 6.36 1.53
C TYR A 48 -6.66 7.26 0.33
N VAL A 49 -5.39 7.32 -0.09
CA VAL A 49 -4.94 8.13 -1.22
C VAL A 49 -4.88 7.27 -2.48
N VAL A 50 -5.76 7.56 -3.44
CA VAL A 50 -5.68 6.95 -4.76
C VAL A 50 -4.68 7.68 -5.64
N GLY A 51 -3.69 6.96 -6.15
CA GLY A 51 -2.73 7.50 -7.10
C GLY A 51 -1.39 6.77 -7.12
N ASP A 52 -0.56 7.18 -8.08
CA ASP A 52 0.82 6.72 -8.19
C ASP A 52 1.64 7.18 -6.98
N VAL A 53 2.16 6.23 -6.21
CA VAL A 53 2.95 6.48 -5.01
C VAL A 53 4.16 7.39 -5.27
N SER A 54 4.74 7.36 -6.49
CA SER A 54 5.89 8.20 -6.86
C SER A 54 5.56 9.70 -6.90
N LYS A 55 4.26 10.05 -6.92
CA LYS A 55 3.78 11.43 -6.90
C LYS A 55 3.47 11.96 -5.49
N ILE A 56 3.53 11.11 -4.47
CA ILE A 56 3.27 11.50 -3.08
C ILE A 56 4.53 12.16 -2.52
N ALA A 57 4.49 13.47 -2.24
CA ALA A 57 5.69 14.20 -1.83
C ALA A 57 6.12 13.92 -0.39
N ALA A 58 5.18 13.63 0.51
CA ALA A 58 5.43 13.42 1.92
C ALA A 58 4.45 12.40 2.50
N PHE A 59 4.90 11.69 3.52
CA PHE A 59 4.10 10.76 4.29
C PHE A 59 3.99 11.24 5.74
N PRO A 60 2.90 10.89 6.45
CA PRO A 60 2.86 11.12 7.89
C PRO A 60 3.96 10.29 8.58
N GLN A 61 4.49 10.82 9.68
CA GLN A 61 5.42 10.07 10.52
C GLN A 61 4.68 8.87 11.13
N ALA A 62 5.21 7.67 10.91
CA ALA A 62 4.69 6.43 11.47
C ALA A 62 5.81 5.55 12.02
N GLU A 63 5.44 4.58 12.86
CA GLU A 63 6.36 3.59 13.43
C GLU A 63 6.54 2.38 12.52
N LEU A 64 5.57 2.11 11.65
CA LEU A 64 5.60 1.02 10.67
C LEU A 64 5.30 1.54 9.26
N LEU A 65 6.12 1.14 8.31
CA LEU A 65 5.81 1.20 6.89
C LEU A 65 5.47 -0.20 6.41
N ALA A 66 4.22 -0.41 6.00
CA ALA A 66 3.72 -1.65 5.44
C ALA A 66 3.43 -1.48 3.95
N GLY A 67 3.37 -2.59 3.22
CA GLY A 67 2.91 -2.55 1.84
C GLY A 67 3.30 -3.75 1.00
N CYS A 68 2.63 -3.89 -0.13
CA CYS A 68 2.73 -5.06 -1.00
C CYS A 68 2.92 -4.62 -2.46
N TYR A 69 4.15 -4.24 -2.84
CA TYR A 69 4.39 -3.85 -4.23
C TYR A 69 4.07 -4.99 -5.22
N PRO A 70 3.67 -4.64 -6.45
CA PRO A 70 3.33 -5.61 -7.49
C PRO A 70 4.51 -6.52 -7.87
N CYS A 71 4.45 -7.80 -7.48
CA CYS A 71 5.51 -8.78 -7.73
C CYS A 71 5.42 -9.48 -9.10
N GLN A 72 4.47 -9.10 -9.97
CA GLN A 72 4.12 -9.89 -11.17
C GLN A 72 5.25 -9.98 -12.21
N GLY A 73 6.29 -9.15 -12.15
CA GLY A 73 7.46 -9.33 -13.01
C GLY A 73 8.51 -10.30 -12.45
N PHE A 74 8.51 -10.56 -11.13
CA PHE A 74 9.43 -11.51 -10.48
C PHE A 74 8.81 -12.89 -10.22
N SER A 75 7.51 -12.94 -9.94
CA SER A 75 6.82 -14.17 -9.50
C SER A 75 6.78 -15.26 -10.57
N GLN A 76 6.95 -16.53 -10.15
CA GLN A 76 6.77 -17.72 -10.98
C GLN A 76 5.36 -17.83 -11.58
N GLY A 77 4.34 -17.39 -10.84
CA GLY A 77 2.95 -17.31 -11.31
C GLY A 77 2.63 -16.01 -12.06
N GLY A 78 3.60 -15.11 -12.18
CA GLY A 78 3.49 -13.86 -12.92
C GLY A 78 4.07 -13.97 -14.34
N LYS A 79 4.43 -12.81 -14.91
CA LYS A 79 5.01 -12.72 -16.26
C LYS A 79 6.49 -13.11 -16.32
N ARG A 80 7.19 -13.18 -15.17
CA ARG A 80 8.64 -13.47 -15.07
C ARG A 80 9.47 -12.64 -16.05
N ASP A 81 9.11 -11.37 -16.17
CA ASP A 81 9.75 -10.42 -17.09
C ASP A 81 10.45 -9.33 -16.27
N PRO A 82 11.79 -9.35 -16.21
CA PRO A 82 12.56 -8.40 -15.42
C PRO A 82 12.49 -6.97 -15.98
N SER A 83 12.12 -6.78 -17.26
CA SER A 83 12.06 -5.47 -17.90
C SER A 83 10.82 -4.65 -17.51
N ARG A 84 9.86 -5.25 -16.81
CA ARG A 84 8.62 -4.57 -16.42
C ARG A 84 8.90 -3.44 -15.43
N LYS A 85 8.40 -2.24 -15.73
CA LYS A 85 8.54 -1.05 -14.88
C LYS A 85 8.01 -1.23 -13.45
N ILE A 86 7.02 -2.11 -13.24
CA ILE A 86 6.49 -2.40 -11.90
C ILE A 86 7.54 -3.03 -10.95
N ASN A 87 8.60 -3.61 -11.51
CA ASN A 87 9.65 -4.28 -10.75
C ASN A 87 10.50 -3.31 -9.93
N THR A 88 10.46 -2.02 -10.22
CA THR A 88 11.21 -1.00 -9.47
C THR A 88 10.37 -0.32 -8.40
N LEU A 89 9.07 -0.63 -8.30
CA LEU A 89 8.17 0.02 -7.34
C LEU A 89 8.48 -0.29 -5.88
N TYR A 90 9.24 -1.35 -5.59
CA TYR A 90 9.75 -1.59 -4.23
C TYR A 90 10.72 -0.48 -3.76
N LEU A 91 11.34 0.27 -4.69
CA LEU A 91 12.22 1.38 -4.33
C LEU A 91 11.47 2.53 -3.67
N GLU A 92 10.15 2.61 -3.87
CA GLU A 92 9.29 3.62 -3.25
C GLU A 92 9.19 3.46 -1.72
N PHE A 93 9.55 2.28 -1.18
CA PHE A 93 9.68 2.08 0.27
C PHE A 93 10.94 2.72 0.86
N ALA A 94 11.95 3.00 0.05
CA ALA A 94 13.28 3.42 0.50
C ALA A 94 13.56 4.93 0.31
N ARG A 95 12.53 5.71 -0.07
CA ARG A 95 12.67 7.13 -0.40
C ARG A 95 12.57 8.06 0.79
#